data_AF-A0A229FW90-F1
#
_entry.id   AF-A0A229FW90-F1
#
_cell.length_a   1.000
_cell.length_b   1.000
_cell.length_c   1.000
_cell.angle_alpha   90.00
_cell.angle_beta   90.00
_cell.angle_gamma   90.00
#
_symmetry.space_group_name_H-M   'P 1'
#
loop_
_entity.id
_entity.type
_entity.pdbx_description
1 polymer ?
#
loop_
_entity_poly.entity_id
_entity_poly.type
_entity_poly.pdbx_seq_one_letter_code
_entity_poly.pdbx_strand_id
1 'polypeptide(L)'
;MEYTVEKLKNLESFKDFLDSPEGHRLFKNKYSGDWFIRTHAQELIAAGVLVKLMGRFHIVQPDFVPTLIELLQEKTKRSFSVKH
;
A
#
# COMPACT_ATOMS: atom_id res chain seq x y z
N MET A 1 9.71 -14.94 -6.82
CA MET A 1 9.55 -14.53 -5.40
C MET A 1 8.85 -15.66 -4.70
N GLU A 2 9.54 -16.36 -3.80
CA GLU A 2 8.90 -17.36 -2.93
C GLU A 2 8.16 -16.63 -1.82
N TYR A 3 6.82 -16.71 -1.83
CA TYR A 3 6.00 -16.21 -0.74
C TYR A 3 6.06 -17.24 0.39
N THR A 4 6.90 -17.00 1.39
CA THR A 4 7.01 -17.87 2.57
C THR A 4 5.71 -17.83 3.38
N VAL A 5 5.30 -18.98 3.92
CA VAL A 5 4.05 -19.17 4.67
C VAL A 5 3.90 -18.22 5.87
N GLU A 6 5.00 -17.71 6.42
CA GLU A 6 4.99 -16.72 7.50
C GLU A 6 4.47 -15.35 7.06
N LYS A 7 4.78 -14.89 5.84
CA LYS A 7 4.23 -13.62 5.32
C LYS A 7 2.71 -13.67 5.12
N LEU A 8 2.15 -14.86 4.94
CA LEU A 8 0.70 -15.04 4.79
C LEU A 8 -0.06 -14.85 6.11
N LYS A 9 0.58 -15.02 7.27
CA LYS A 9 -0.06 -14.82 8.58
C LYS A 9 -0.40 -13.36 8.85
N ASN A 10 0.26 -12.43 8.17
CA ASN A 10 0.07 -10.99 8.32
C ASN A 10 -0.61 -10.35 7.09
N LEU A 11 -1.33 -11.16 6.31
CA LEU A 11 -2.14 -10.67 5.20
C LEU A 11 -3.44 -10.10 5.73
N GLU A 12 -3.66 -8.83 5.43
CA GLU A 12 -4.92 -8.14 5.69
C GLU A 12 -5.57 -7.76 4.36
N SER A 13 -6.90 -7.87 4.25
CA SER A 13 -7.57 -7.33 3.07
C SER A 13 -7.38 -5.83 3.04
N PHE A 14 -7.01 -5.27 1.88
CA PHE A 14 -6.92 -3.82 1.76
C PHE A 14 -8.25 -3.12 2.09
N LYS A 15 -9.38 -3.78 1.81
CA LYS A 15 -10.69 -3.27 2.17
C LYS A 15 -10.86 -3.16 3.69
N ASP A 16 -10.49 -4.22 4.42
CA ASP A 16 -10.62 -4.26 5.88
C ASP A 16 -9.66 -3.23 6.52
N PHE A 17 -8.46 -3.09 5.96
CA PHE A 17 -7.52 -2.04 6.34
C PHE A 17 -8.11 -0.64 6.19
N LEU A 18 -8.81 -0.34 5.08
CA LEU A 18 -9.44 0.97 4.87
C LEU A 18 -10.53 1.29 5.89
N ASP A 19 -11.21 0.27 6.40
CA ASP A 19 -12.25 0.40 7.42
C ASP A 19 -11.65 0.48 8.86
N SER A 20 -10.34 0.24 9.02
CA SER A 20 -9.62 0.31 10.29
C SER A 20 -9.31 1.77 10.74
N PRO A 21 -9.01 2.00 12.03
CA PRO A 21 -8.58 3.32 12.51
C PRO A 21 -7.32 3.84 11.80
N GLU A 22 -6.40 2.96 11.41
CA GLU A 22 -5.18 3.32 10.70
C GLU A 22 -5.47 3.67 9.24
N GLY A 23 -6.32 2.90 8.58
CA GLY A 23 -6.82 3.21 7.24
C GLY A 23 -7.49 4.58 7.17
N HIS A 24 -8.35 4.89 8.14
CA HIS A 24 -9.00 6.21 8.23
C HIS A 24 -8.03 7.36 8.53
N ARG A 25 -6.88 7.10 9.16
CA ARG A 25 -5.83 8.10 9.36
C ARG A 25 -5.07 8.40 8.08
N LEU A 26 -4.82 7.39 7.25
CA LEU A 26 -4.05 7.51 6.01
C LEU A 26 -4.91 7.93 4.81
N PHE A 27 -6.17 7.52 4.80
CA PHE A 27 -7.10 7.77 3.71
C PHE A 27 -8.35 8.48 4.22
N LYS A 28 -8.65 9.64 3.62
CA LYS A 28 -9.81 10.46 3.97
C LYS A 28 -11.13 9.69 3.83
N ASN A 29 -11.19 8.79 2.85
CA ASN A 29 -12.33 7.92 2.60
C ASN A 29 -11.91 6.74 1.72
N LYS A 30 -12.79 5.74 1.59
CA LYS A 30 -12.59 4.57 0.74
C LYS A 30 -12.19 4.92 -0.71
N TYR A 31 -12.81 5.95 -1.31
CA TYR A 31 -12.50 6.36 -2.68
C TYR A 31 -11.04 6.79 -2.84
N SER A 32 -10.49 7.52 -1.86
CA SER A 32 -9.08 7.91 -1.87
C SER A 32 -8.14 6.70 -1.75
N GLY A 33 -8.50 5.71 -0.95
CA GLY A 33 -7.77 4.44 -0.83
C GLY A 33 -7.80 3.62 -2.12
N ASP A 34 -8.99 3.46 -2.72
CA ASP A 34 -9.18 2.74 -3.97
C ASP A 34 -8.40 3.40 -5.12
N TRP A 35 -8.45 4.74 -5.20
CA TRP A 35 -7.68 5.49 -6.19
C TRP A 35 -6.17 5.32 -5.98
N PHE A 36 -5.69 5.38 -4.73
CA PHE A 36 -4.28 5.22 -4.39
C PHE A 36 -3.75 3.85 -4.83
N ILE A 37 -4.44 2.76 -4.48
CA ILE A 37 -4.02 1.42 -4.91
C ILE A 37 -4.05 1.30 -6.43
N ARG A 38 -5.06 1.82 -7.12
CA ARG A 38 -5.08 1.80 -8.60
C ARG A 38 -3.88 2.51 -9.22
N THR A 39 -3.39 3.56 -8.58
CA THR A 39 -2.28 4.38 -9.08
C THR A 39 -0.91 3.77 -8.75
N HIS A 40 -0.78 3.14 -7.58
CA HIS A 40 0.50 2.73 -7.02
C HIS A 40 0.66 1.21 -6.83
N ALA A 41 -0.31 0.40 -7.26
CA ALA A 41 -0.28 -1.05 -7.05
C ALA A 41 1.02 -1.71 -7.52
N GLN A 42 1.53 -1.32 -8.70
CA GLN A 42 2.76 -1.91 -9.24
C GLN A 42 3.97 -1.66 -8.34
N GLU A 43 4.10 -0.44 -7.82
CA GLU A 43 5.21 -0.05 -6.93
C GLU A 43 5.11 -0.80 -5.59
N LEU A 44 3.91 -0.90 -5.03
CA LEU A 44 3.67 -1.63 -3.77
C LEU A 44 3.84 -3.15 -3.92
N ILE A 45 3.50 -3.71 -5.07
CA ILE A 45 3.75 -5.12 -5.40
C ILE A 45 5.26 -5.37 -5.55
N ALA A 46 5.98 -4.48 -6.24
CA ALA A 46 7.43 -4.58 -6.39
C ALA A 46 8.16 -4.48 -5.04
N ALA A 47 7.65 -3.65 -4.12
CA ALA A 47 8.13 -3.57 -2.74
C ALA A 47 7.71 -4.77 -1.87
N GLY A 48 6.86 -5.66 -2.37
CA GLY A 48 6.44 -6.87 -1.67
C GLY A 48 5.44 -6.66 -0.54
N VAL A 49 4.82 -5.48 -0.45
CA VAL A 49 3.84 -5.12 0.59
C VAL A 49 2.38 -5.17 0.14
N LEU A 50 2.16 -5.36 -1.16
CA LEU A 50 0.83 -5.54 -1.75
C LEU A 50 0.81 -6.81 -2.60
N VAL A 51 -0.22 -7.64 -2.44
CA VAL A 51 -0.42 -8.84 -3.25
C VAL A 51 -1.86 -8.90 -3.76
N LYS A 52 -2.05 -9.53 -4.92
CA LYS A 52 -3.39 -9.78 -5.48
C LYS A 52 -3.73 -11.25 -5.32
N LEU A 53 -4.71 -11.55 -4.49
CA LEU A 53 -5.20 -12.90 -4.22
C LEU A 53 -6.70 -12.96 -4.53
N MET A 54 -7.13 -13.96 -5.29
CA MET A 54 -8.54 -14.17 -5.65
C MET A 54 -9.22 -12.90 -6.20
N GLY A 55 -8.49 -12.12 -7.01
CA GLY A 55 -8.99 -10.88 -7.60
C GLY A 55 -9.02 -9.67 -6.65
N ARG A 56 -8.63 -9.81 -5.39
CA ARG A 56 -8.63 -8.74 -4.38
C ARG A 56 -7.22 -8.40 -3.92
N PHE A 57 -7.01 -7.14 -3.57
CA PHE A 57 -5.76 -6.67 -3.00
C PHE A 57 -5.69 -6.96 -1.50
N HIS A 58 -4.54 -7.46 -1.08
CA HIS A 58 -4.20 -7.69 0.31
C HIS A 58 -2.86 -7.02 0.60
N ILE A 59 -2.74 -6.46 1.79
CA ILE A 59 -1.53 -5.81 2.27
C ILE A 59 -0.77 -6.74 3.20
N VAL A 60 0.55 -6.60 3.23
CA VAL A 60 1.43 -7.34 4.13
C VAL A 60 1.81 -6.44 5.30
N GLN A 61 1.35 -6.81 6.50
CA GLN A 61 1.70 -6.11 7.73
C GLN A 61 2.98 -6.70 8.37
N PRO A 62 3.73 -5.91 9.15
CA PRO A 62 3.53 -4.48 9.46
C PRO A 62 4.10 -3.51 8.40
N ASP A 63 4.67 -4.03 7.31
CA ASP A 63 5.54 -3.27 6.41
C ASP A 63 4.79 -2.32 5.46
N PHE A 64 3.48 -2.51 5.27
CA PHE A 64 2.69 -1.73 4.32
C PHE A 64 2.72 -0.23 4.58
N VAL A 65 2.50 0.21 5.82
CA VAL A 65 2.41 1.64 6.16
C VAL A 65 3.76 2.36 6.01
N PRO A 66 4.88 1.84 6.56
CA PRO A 66 6.21 2.40 6.32
C PRO A 66 6.52 2.55 4.82
N THR A 67 6.32 1.50 4.02
CA THR A 67 6.60 1.54 2.58
C THR A 67 5.71 2.53 1.83
N LEU A 68 4.44 2.65 2.24
CA LEU A 68 3.53 3.65 1.68
C LEU A 68 4.05 5.07 1.95
N ILE A 69 4.50 5.36 3.16
CA ILE A 69 5.06 6.67 3.53
C ILE A 69 6.33 6.96 2.72
N GLU A 70 7.24 6.00 2.60
CA GLU A 70 8.47 6.14 1.80
C GLU A 70 8.15 6.45 0.33
N LEU A 71 7.23 5.71 -0.28
CA LEU A 71 6.79 5.92 -1.66
C LEU A 71 6.22 7.33 -1.88
N LEU A 72 5.41 7.81 -0.93
CA LEU A 72 4.88 9.18 -0.97
C LEU A 72 5.99 10.24 -0.83
N GLN A 73 6.96 10.02 0.06
CA GLN A 73 8.08 10.93 0.25
C GLN A 73 8.98 10.99 -1.00
N GLU A 74 9.29 9.87 -1.62
CA GLU A 74 10.09 9.81 -2.83
C GLU A 74 9.45 10.56 -3.99
N LYS A 75 8.15 10.37 -4.20
CA LYS A 75 7.40 11.09 -5.25
C LYS A 75 7.37 12.59 -4.98
N THR A 76 7.15 12.98 -3.72
CA THR A 76 7.16 14.38 -3.31
C THR A 76 8.53 15.01 -3.60
N LYS A 77 9.63 14.35 -3.20
CA LYS A 77 11.00 14.80 -3.51
C LYS A 77 11.26 14.95 -5.01
N ARG A 78 10.80 13.98 -5.83
CA ARG A 78 10.92 14.06 -7.30
C ARG A 78 10.12 15.22 -7.89
N SER A 79 8.91 15.48 -7.40
CA SER A 79 8.09 16.62 -7.86
C SER A 79 8.74 17.97 -7.55
N PHE A 80 9.49 18.09 -6.45
CA PHE A 80 10.24 19.31 -6.13
C PHE A 80 11.55 19.46 -6.92
N SER A 81 12.16 18.36 -7.37
CA SER A 81 13.40 18.39 -8.15
C SER A 81 13.25 18.85 -9.60
N VAL A 82 12.01 18.93 -10.14
CA VAL A 82 11.75 19.33 -11.54
C VAL A 82 11.57 20.86 -11.68
N LYS A 83 11.75 21.64 -10.60
CA LYS A 83 11.55 23.10 -10.59
C LYS A 83 12.82 23.95 -10.49
N HIS A 84 14.00 23.41 -10.77
CA HIS A 84 15.25 24.18 -10.79
C HIS A 84 15.97 24.07 -12.13
#